data_AF-A0AAE9Z7N2-F1
#
_entry.id   AF-A0AAE9Z7N2-F1
#
_cell.length_a   1.000
_cell.length_b   1.000
_cell.length_c   1.000
_cell.angle_alpha   90.00
_cell.angle_beta   90.00
_cell.angle_gamma   90.00
#
_symmetry.space_group_name_H-M   'P 1'
#
loop_
_entity.id
_entity.type
_entity.pdbx_description
1 polymer ?
#
loop_
_entity_poly.entity_id
_entity_poly.type
_entity_poly.pdbx_seq_one_letter_code
_entity_poly.pdbx_strand_id
1 'polypeptide(L)'
;MQEDTEYQIVEITEQPIALCQLLKIANMVGGGGEAKIVISEGYVLLNNEVEYQKRKKVFDGDIIEFNGDTIQIRLVQAEAVSEPEAKGPKKTQQPSHPKKKSSKKTVEPEIHQGRKRRPISF
;
A
#
# COMPACT_ATOMS: atom_id res chain seq x y z
N MET A 1 -20.08 -14.16 18.21
CA MET A 1 -19.60 -12.76 18.18
C MET A 1 -19.27 -12.49 16.73
N GLN A 2 -19.99 -11.58 16.09
CA GLN A 2 -19.64 -11.10 14.75
C GLN A 2 -18.63 -9.98 14.95
N GLU A 3 -17.42 -10.18 14.43
CA GLU A 3 -16.43 -9.11 14.35
C GLU A 3 -16.80 -8.28 13.12
N ASP A 4 -17.33 -7.08 13.35
CA ASP A 4 -17.59 -6.10 12.30
C ASP A 4 -16.24 -5.58 11.79
N THR A 5 -15.62 -6.32 10.86
CA THR A 5 -14.45 -5.81 10.14
C THR A 5 -14.93 -4.76 9.15
N GLU A 6 -14.69 -3.49 9.44
CA GLU A 6 -14.95 -2.40 8.50
C GLU A 6 -13.88 -2.43 7.39
N TYR A 7 -14.32 -2.67 6.16
CA TYR A 7 -13.49 -2.58 4.96
C TYR A 7 -13.86 -1.33 4.17
N GLN A 8 -12.86 -0.55 3.73
CA GLN A 8 -13.08 0.57 2.82
C GLN A 8 -13.17 0.05 1.37
N ILE A 9 -14.24 0.41 0.65
CA ILE A 9 -14.39 0.00 -0.75
C ILE A 9 -13.60 0.96 -1.64
N VAL A 10 -12.79 0.39 -2.54
CA VAL A 10 -12.06 1.11 -3.58
C VAL A 10 -12.60 0.69 -4.93
N GLU A 11 -13.18 1.65 -5.65
CA GLU A 11 -13.77 1.43 -6.96
C GLU A 11 -12.69 1.53 -8.06
N ILE A 12 -12.63 0.53 -8.91
CA ILE A 12 -11.75 0.50 -10.10
C ILE A 12 -12.59 0.37 -11.37
N THR A 13 -12.12 0.94 -12.47
CA THR A 13 -12.80 0.90 -13.78
C THR A 13 -12.27 -0.20 -14.69
N GLU A 14 -11.03 -0.65 -14.45
CA GLU A 14 -10.32 -1.62 -15.29
C GLU A 14 -9.62 -2.66 -14.42
N GLN A 15 -9.71 -3.92 -14.86
CA GLN A 15 -8.95 -5.04 -14.29
C GLN A 15 -8.29 -5.85 -15.41
N PRO A 16 -7.11 -6.47 -15.18
CA PRO A 16 -6.38 -6.57 -13.92
C PRO A 16 -5.57 -5.31 -13.58
N ILE A 17 -5.51 -4.96 -12.28
CA ILE A 17 -4.68 -3.87 -11.79
C ILE A 17 -3.46 -4.39 -11.02
N ALA A 18 -2.34 -3.68 -11.10
CA ALA A 18 -1.14 -4.04 -10.34
C ALA A 18 -1.27 -3.60 -8.87
N LEU A 19 -0.88 -4.46 -7.93
CA LEU A 19 -0.90 -4.18 -6.48
C LEU A 19 -0.26 -2.81 -6.14
N CYS A 20 0.94 -2.52 -6.64
CA CYS A 20 1.59 -1.22 -6.37
C CYS A 20 0.82 -0.01 -6.91
N GLN A 21 0.07 -0.17 -8.00
CA GLN A 21 -0.73 0.89 -8.59
C GLN A 21 -2.02 1.09 -7.80
N LEU A 22 -2.61 0.00 -7.33
CA LEU A 22 -3.79 0.01 -6.50
C LEU A 22 -3.51 0.69 -5.15
N LEU A 23 -2.40 0.40 -4.47
CA LEU A 23 -2.02 1.10 -3.22
C LEU A 23 -1.95 2.63 -3.41
N LYS A 24 -1.51 3.08 -4.59
CA LYS A 24 -1.48 4.51 -4.94
C LYS A 24 -2.90 5.07 -5.15
N ILE A 25 -3.76 4.34 -5.87
CA ILE A 25 -5.15 4.78 -6.14
C ILE A 25 -5.96 4.82 -4.84
N ALA A 26 -5.74 3.85 -3.95
CA ALA A 26 -6.32 3.80 -2.62
C ALA A 26 -5.76 4.84 -1.64
N ASN A 27 -4.78 5.67 -2.06
CA ASN A 27 -4.08 6.65 -1.23
C ASN A 27 -3.48 6.06 0.07
N MET A 28 -3.15 4.77 0.08
CA MET A 28 -2.52 4.11 1.24
C MET A 28 -1.03 4.46 1.36
N VAL A 29 -0.42 4.94 0.27
CA VAL A 29 0.99 5.31 0.19
C VAL A 29 1.14 6.70 -0.43
N GLY A 30 2.18 7.43 -0.04
CA GLY A 30 2.50 8.76 -0.55
C GLY A 30 3.02 8.76 -1.98
N GLY A 31 3.44 7.61 -2.52
CA GLY A 31 3.86 7.50 -3.92
C GLY A 31 4.22 6.10 -4.39
N GLY A 32 4.47 5.98 -5.71
CA GLY A 32 4.79 4.69 -6.34
C GLY A 32 6.17 4.11 -5.96
N GLY A 33 7.08 4.94 -5.43
CA GLY A 33 8.36 4.46 -4.87
C GLY A 33 8.15 3.75 -3.54
N GLU A 34 7.40 4.39 -2.64
CA GLU A 34 7.00 3.84 -1.34
C GLU A 34 6.20 2.55 -1.53
N ALA A 35 5.22 2.51 -2.44
CA ALA A 35 4.45 1.32 -2.78
C ALA A 35 5.35 0.09 -3.05
N LYS A 36 6.45 0.28 -3.79
CA LYS A 36 7.36 -0.82 -4.13
C LYS A 36 8.18 -1.27 -2.92
N ILE A 37 8.55 -0.34 -2.04
CA ILE A 37 9.32 -0.63 -0.83
C ILE A 37 8.45 -1.43 0.14
N VAL A 38 7.26 -0.93 0.47
CA VAL A 38 6.37 -1.58 1.45
C VAL A 38 5.95 -2.99 1.02
N ILE A 39 5.72 -3.21 -0.28
CA ILE A 39 5.46 -4.55 -0.82
C ILE A 39 6.71 -5.43 -0.75
N SER A 40 7.91 -4.90 -1.05
CA SER A 40 9.15 -5.69 -0.95
C SER A 40 9.47 -6.11 0.48
N GLU A 41 9.10 -5.27 1.45
CA GLU A 41 9.33 -5.49 2.88
C GLU A 41 8.25 -6.39 3.50
N GLY A 42 7.16 -6.71 2.77
CA GLY A 42 6.11 -7.60 3.23
C GLY A 42 5.13 -6.95 4.21
N TYR A 43 4.93 -5.64 4.13
CA TYR A 43 3.95 -4.92 4.96
C TYR A 43 2.52 -4.97 4.41
N VAL A 44 2.32 -5.55 3.22
CA VAL A 44 1.04 -5.60 2.52
C VAL A 44 0.54 -7.04 2.51
N LEU A 45 -0.71 -7.23 2.95
CA LEU A 45 -1.40 -8.51 2.86
C LEU A 45 -2.46 -8.45 1.76
N LEU A 46 -2.55 -9.52 0.98
CA LEU A 46 -3.60 -9.75 -0.01
C LEU A 46 -4.35 -11.01 0.43
N ASN A 47 -5.65 -10.89 0.68
CA ASN A 47 -6.49 -12.00 1.16
C ASN A 47 -5.90 -12.71 2.40
N ASN A 48 -5.37 -11.91 3.34
CA ASN A 48 -4.69 -12.36 4.58
C ASN A 48 -3.33 -13.03 4.39
N GLU A 49 -2.73 -13.01 3.19
CA GLU A 49 -1.39 -13.53 2.93
C GLU A 49 -0.41 -12.40 2.58
N VAL A 50 0.79 -12.44 3.14
CA VAL A 50 1.83 -11.42 2.86
C VAL A 50 2.30 -11.55 1.41
N GLU A 51 2.17 -10.47 0.64
CA GLU A 51 2.56 -10.43 -0.77
C GLU A 51 3.82 -9.59 -1.00
N TYR A 52 4.81 -10.18 -1.68
CA TYR A 52 6.07 -9.52 -2.05
C TYR A 52 6.10 -9.05 -3.51
N GLN A 53 5.08 -9.42 -4.30
CA GLN A 53 5.04 -9.17 -5.73
C GLN A 53 4.44 -7.79 -6.05
N LYS A 54 5.31 -6.80 -6.32
CA LYS A 54 4.92 -5.40 -6.66
C LYS A 54 3.87 -5.29 -7.76
N ARG A 55 3.97 -6.16 -8.77
CA ARG A 55 3.08 -6.21 -9.94
C ARG A 55 2.16 -7.44 -9.91
N LYS A 56 1.82 -7.93 -8.71
CA LYS A 56 0.75 -8.93 -8.56
C LYS A 56 -0.51 -8.35 -9.21
N LYS A 57 -1.18 -9.16 -10.03
CA LYS A 57 -2.48 -8.82 -10.61
C LYS A 57 -3.53 -8.99 -9.53
N VAL A 58 -4.25 -7.92 -9.25
CA VAL A 58 -5.37 -7.85 -8.30
C VAL A 58 -6.65 -7.72 -9.12
N PHE A 59 -7.70 -8.38 -8.66
CA PHE A 59 -9.02 -8.45 -9.30
C PHE A 59 -10.11 -7.90 -8.37
N ASP A 60 -11.32 -7.79 -8.90
CA ASP A 60 -12.49 -7.47 -8.09
C ASP A 60 -12.70 -8.48 -6.94
N GLY A 61 -13.15 -7.97 -5.79
CA GLY A 61 -13.38 -8.77 -4.59
C GLY A 61 -12.14 -9.02 -3.72
N ASP A 62 -10.93 -8.80 -4.24
CA ASP A 62 -9.71 -8.94 -3.44
C ASP A 62 -9.69 -7.96 -2.26
N ILE A 63 -9.16 -8.45 -1.13
CA ILE A 63 -9.01 -7.68 0.11
C ILE A 63 -7.54 -7.38 0.34
N ILE A 64 -7.22 -6.11 0.58
CA ILE A 64 -5.85 -5.66 0.83
C ILE A 64 -5.78 -5.02 2.20
N GLU A 65 -4.80 -5.43 3.00
CA GLU A 65 -4.52 -4.86 4.31
C GLU A 65 -3.13 -4.24 4.30
N PHE A 66 -3.04 -3.00 4.81
CA PHE A 66 -1.77 -2.31 5.00
C PHE A 66 -1.88 -1.32 6.14
N ASN A 67 -0.92 -1.35 7.07
CA ASN A 67 -0.82 -0.43 8.21
C ASN A 67 -2.09 -0.38 9.10
N GLY A 68 -2.85 -1.48 9.17
CA GLY A 68 -4.11 -1.59 9.92
C GLY A 68 -5.34 -1.09 9.16
N ASP A 69 -5.18 -0.54 7.96
CA ASP A 69 -6.27 -0.18 7.07
C ASP A 69 -6.57 -1.35 6.14
N THR A 70 -7.84 -1.73 6.03
CA THR A 70 -8.26 -2.80 5.13
C THR A 70 -9.22 -2.28 4.07
N ILE A 71 -8.93 -2.62 2.82
CA ILE A 71 -9.69 -2.18 1.65
C ILE A 71 -10.19 -3.38 0.85
N GLN A 72 -11.36 -3.24 0.22
CA GLN A 72 -11.91 -4.20 -0.71
C GLN A 72 -12.03 -3.58 -2.11
N ILE A 73 -11.62 -4.34 -3.12
CA ILE A 73 -11.69 -3.90 -4.50
C ILE A 73 -13.06 -4.16 -5.09
N ARG A 74 -13.64 -3.14 -5.73
CA ARG A 74 -14.90 -3.24 -6.46
C ARG A 74 -14.73 -2.73 -7.88
N LEU A 75 -14.95 -3.57 -8.86
CA LEU A 75 -15.03 -3.14 -10.25
C LEU A 75 -16.36 -2.44 -10.49
N VAL A 76 -16.33 -1.18 -10.93
CA VAL A 76 -17.51 -0.43 -11.37
C VAL A 76 -17.52 -0.35 -12.89
N GLN A 77 -18.54 -0.93 -13.52
CA GLN A 77 -18.77 -0.78 -14.95
C GLN A 77 -19.59 0.48 -15.17
N ALA A 78 -19.08 1.38 -16.01
CA ALA A 78 -19.77 2.60 -16.38
C ALA A 78 -20.91 2.29 -17.38
N GLU A 79 -22.01 1.68 -16.92
CA GLU A 79 -23.25 1.58 -17.69
C GLU A 79 -24.46 2.04 -16.86
N ALA A 80 -24.96 3.22 -17.25
CA ALA A 80 -26.29 3.83 -17.04
C ALA A 80 -27.06 3.63 -15.71
N VAL A 81 -27.03 4.68 -14.88
CA VAL A 81 -28.11 5.23 -14.03
C VAL A 81 -29.25 4.30 -13.55
N SER A 82 -29.23 3.99 -12.25
CA SER A 82 -30.35 4.31 -11.34
C SER A 82 -29.84 4.40 -9.88
N GLU A 83 -29.75 5.64 -9.38
CA GLU A 83 -29.79 5.96 -7.95
C GLU A 83 -31.13 5.47 -7.36
N PRO A 84 -31.26 5.11 -6.05
CA PRO A 84 -30.68 5.89 -4.94
C PRO A 84 -30.17 5.11 -3.70
N GLU A 85 -29.26 5.79 -2.96
CA GLU A 85 -29.23 5.99 -1.49
C GLU A 85 -29.17 4.74 -0.55
N ALA A 86 -28.47 4.70 0.59
CA ALA A 86 -27.90 5.73 1.44
C ALA A 86 -26.96 5.04 2.45
N LYS A 87 -25.83 5.70 2.79
CA LYS A 87 -25.54 6.25 4.14
C LYS A 87 -24.03 6.41 4.34
N GLY A 88 -23.55 7.62 4.08
CA GLY A 88 -22.56 8.23 4.99
C GLY A 88 -23.24 8.59 6.33
N PRO A 89 -22.48 8.99 7.38
CA PRO A 89 -21.67 10.21 7.30
C PRO A 89 -20.35 10.20 8.10
N LYS A 90 -19.42 11.11 7.71
CA LYS A 90 -18.58 12.03 8.54
C LYS A 90 -17.99 11.44 9.85
N LYS A 91 -16.69 11.56 10.17
CA LYS A 91 -15.98 12.84 10.44
C LYS A 91 -14.57 12.52 10.99
N THR A 92 -13.61 13.35 10.60
CA THR A 92 -12.31 13.67 11.22
C THR A 92 -12.12 13.21 12.67
N GLN A 93 -11.00 12.54 12.96
CA GLN A 93 -9.98 13.00 13.93
C GLN A 93 -8.84 11.98 14.03
N GLN A 94 -7.63 12.42 13.68
CA GLN A 94 -6.41 11.89 14.30
C GLN A 94 -6.58 11.90 15.84
N PRO A 95 -5.89 10.99 16.53
CA PRO A 95 -4.94 11.52 17.48
C PRO A 95 -3.56 10.86 17.32
N SER A 96 -2.57 11.73 17.14
CA SER A 96 -1.20 11.63 17.66
C SER A 96 -1.10 10.79 18.94
N HIS A 97 0.05 10.15 19.22
CA HIS A 97 0.74 10.15 20.53
C HIS A 97 2.10 9.39 20.46
N PRO A 98 3.06 9.58 21.39
CA PRO A 98 4.24 10.40 21.12
C PRO A 98 5.60 9.67 21.29
N LYS A 99 6.62 10.31 20.71
CA LYS A 99 8.09 10.20 20.93
C LYS A 99 8.54 9.32 22.12
N LYS A 100 9.44 8.36 21.83
CA LYS A 100 10.63 8.16 22.68
C LYS A 100 11.92 8.00 21.85
N LYS A 101 12.76 9.02 22.02
CA LYS A 101 14.22 8.96 21.87
C LYS A 101 14.80 8.10 22.99
N SER A 102 15.69 7.17 22.64
CA SER A 102 16.88 6.67 23.39
C SER A 102 17.18 5.30 22.80
N SER A 103 18.38 4.90 22.41
CA SER A 103 19.71 5.37 22.73
C SER A 103 20.68 4.59 21.84
N LYS A 104 21.58 5.32 21.19
CA LYS A 104 23.01 5.01 21.03
C LYS A 104 23.38 3.51 20.92
N LYS A 105 23.65 3.07 19.70
CA LYS A 105 24.85 2.24 19.48
C LYS A 105 25.49 2.56 18.14
N THR A 106 26.47 3.46 18.22
CA THR A 106 27.55 3.61 17.26
C THR A 106 28.17 2.24 17.00
N VAL A 107 28.14 1.79 15.75
CA VAL A 107 29.16 0.90 15.20
C VAL A 107 29.41 1.40 13.77
N GLU A 108 30.36 2.32 13.62
CA GLU A 108 31.25 2.25 12.46
C GLU A 108 32.18 1.04 12.71
N PRO A 109 32.49 0.24 11.68
CA PRO A 109 33.71 0.58 10.94
C PRO A 109 33.68 0.29 9.42
N GLU A 110 34.70 0.86 8.79
CA GLU A 110 35.34 0.51 7.50
C GLU A 110 34.71 0.95 6.18
N ILE A 111 35.09 2.18 5.83
CA ILE A 111 35.56 2.62 4.51
C ILE A 111 36.05 1.44 3.63
N HIS A 112 35.20 0.89 2.78
CA HIS A 112 35.69 0.06 1.66
C HIS A 112 36.05 0.96 0.48
N GLN A 113 37.35 1.21 0.38
CA GLN A 113 37.99 1.82 -0.77
C GLN A 113 37.67 1.03 -2.06
N GLY A 114 37.24 1.75 -3.10
CA GLY A 114 37.62 1.47 -4.48
C GLY A 114 36.74 0.54 -5.33
N ARG A 115 35.71 1.09 -5.98
CA ARG A 115 35.36 0.64 -7.34
C ARG A 115 36.08 1.53 -8.35
N LYS A 116 37.27 1.08 -8.78
CA LYS A 116 38.06 1.68 -9.86
C LYS A 116 37.16 1.82 -11.11
N ARG A 117 36.96 3.05 -11.57
CA ARG A 117 36.39 3.32 -12.90
C ARG A 117 37.37 2.77 -13.94
N ARG A 118 36.92 1.90 -14.84
CA ARG A 118 37.74 1.42 -15.95
C ARG A 118 37.91 2.58 -16.95
N PRO A 119 39.13 2.84 -17.46
CA PRO A 119 39.33 3.88 -18.46
C PRO A 119 38.66 3.48 -19.77
N ILE A 120 38.07 4.47 -20.44
CA ILE A 120 37.58 4.33 -21.81
C ILE A 120 38.84 4.41 -22.70
N SER A 121 39.14 3.35 -23.42
CA SER A 121 40.17 3.35 -24.46
C SER A 121 39.71 4.21 -25.63
N PHE A 122 40.55 5.15 -26.04
CA PHE A 122 40.41 6.00 -27.22
C PHE A 122 40.78 5.24 -28.48
#